data_AF-A0A932WY80-F1
#
_entry.id   AF-A0A932WY80-F1
#
_cell.length_a   1.000
_cell.length_b   1.000
_cell.length_c   1.000
_cell.angle_alpha   90.00
_cell.angle_beta   90.00
_cell.angle_gamma   90.00
#
_symmetry.space_group_name_H-M   'P 1'
#
loop_
_entity.id
_entity.type
_entity.pdbx_description
1 polymer ?
#
loop_
_entity_poly.entity_id
_entity_poly.type
_entity_poly.pdbx_seq_one_letter_code
_entity_poly.pdbx_strand_id
1 'polypeptide(L)'
;MPKIVVRTTDEGLRIPADVLEQAGVEPGGLIELEFAVLPGPREIQKEALRHTIWHLGDAIRVGRPQWQAGEWVVDLWSVDRQERIGQLYLDAHGQVIQEKSTTRETLG
;
A
#
# COMPACT_ATOMS: atom_id res chain seq x y z
N MET A 1 -9.16 -15.56 -5.27
CA MET A 1 -7.96 -16.22 -4.71
C MET A 1 -7.34 -15.30 -3.68
N PRO A 2 -6.86 -15.81 -2.53
CA PRO A 2 -6.18 -14.98 -1.53
C PRO A 2 -4.89 -14.40 -2.14
N LYS A 3 -4.68 -13.09 -1.96
CA LYS A 3 -3.42 -12.41 -2.33
C LYS A 3 -2.53 -12.37 -1.09
N ILE A 4 -1.34 -12.96 -1.17
CA ILE A 4 -0.35 -12.91 -0.09
C ILE A 4 0.82 -12.04 -0.51
N VAL A 5 1.17 -11.08 0.35
CA VAL A 5 2.36 -10.26 0.15
C VAL A 5 3.49 -10.83 0.97
N VAL A 6 4.50 -11.33 0.27
CA VAL A 6 5.74 -11.85 0.84
C VAL A 6 6.86 -10.86 0.58
N ARG A 7 7.73 -10.66 1.57
CA ARG A 7 8.98 -9.92 1.35
C ARG A 7 10.02 -10.88 0.79
N THR A 8 10.68 -10.48 -0.29
CA THR A 8 11.87 -11.16 -0.78
C THR A 8 13.04 -10.83 0.14
N THR A 9 13.78 -11.85 0.58
CA THR A 9 15.05 -11.70 1.29
C THR A 9 16.20 -12.19 0.40
N ASP A 10 17.43 -11.98 0.83
CA ASP A 10 18.62 -12.50 0.10
C ASP A 10 18.65 -14.03 0.02
N GLU A 11 17.91 -14.71 0.91
CA GLU A 11 17.74 -16.16 0.93
C GLU A 11 16.60 -16.65 0.02
N GLY A 12 15.88 -15.72 -0.63
CA GLY A 12 14.78 -16.01 -1.53
C GLY A 12 13.41 -15.59 -1.00
N LEU A 13 12.37 -16.26 -1.49
CA LEU A 13 10.97 -15.96 -1.18
C LEU A 13 10.45 -16.99 -0.17
N ARG A 14 10.01 -16.52 1.01
CA ARG A 14 9.45 -17.37 2.06
C ARG A 14 7.92 -17.29 2.00
N ILE A 15 7.28 -18.40 1.65
CA ILE A 15 5.82 -18.54 1.66
C ILE A 15 5.39 -19.03 3.05
N PRO A 16 4.47 -18.34 3.73
CA PRO A 16 3.93 -18.80 5.00
C PRO A 16 3.25 -20.18 4.87
N ALA A 17 3.41 -21.06 5.87
CA ALA A 17 2.91 -22.43 5.80
C ALA A 17 1.37 -22.50 5.76
N ASP A 18 0.69 -21.58 6.43
CA ASP A 18 -0.77 -21.44 6.45
C ASP A 18 -1.35 -21.18 5.06
N VAL A 19 -0.59 -20.54 4.17
CA VAL A 19 -0.98 -20.36 2.76
C VAL A 19 -1.03 -21.69 2.03
N LEU A 20 -0.03 -22.55 2.26
CA LEU A 20 0.05 -23.86 1.63
C LEU A 20 -1.06 -24.79 2.14
N GLU A 21 -1.37 -24.72 3.43
CA GLU A 21 -2.49 -25.44 4.04
C GLU A 21 -3.83 -25.00 3.44
N GLN A 22 -4.06 -23.69 3.29
CA GLN A 22 -5.28 -23.15 2.66
C GLN A 22 -5.42 -23.56 1.20
N ALA A 23 -4.30 -23.77 0.50
CA ALA A 23 -4.28 -24.26 -0.88
C ALA A 23 -4.50 -25.78 -0.98
N GLY A 24 -4.57 -26.51 0.15
CA GLY A 24 -4.75 -27.96 0.17
C GLY A 24 -3.55 -28.74 -0.38
N VAL A 25 -2.36 -28.17 -0.25
CA VAL A 25 -1.13 -28.72 -0.84
C VAL A 25 -0.43 -29.60 0.18
N GLU A 26 -0.24 -30.87 -0.16
CA GLU A 26 0.52 -31.80 0.67
C GLU A 26 2.03 -31.57 0.54
N PRO A 27 2.84 -31.92 1.57
CA PRO A 27 4.28 -31.88 1.47
C PRO A 27 4.81 -32.68 0.26
N GLY A 28 5.60 -32.03 -0.59
CA GLY A 28 6.10 -32.61 -1.85
C GLY A 28 5.17 -32.44 -3.05
N GLY A 29 3.98 -31.84 -2.85
CA GLY A 29 3.09 -31.44 -3.93
C GLY A 29 3.64 -30.29 -4.78
N LEU A 30 3.14 -30.19 -6.01
CA LEU A 30 3.45 -29.08 -6.91
C LEU A 30 2.39 -27.99 -6.78
N ILE A 31 2.83 -26.75 -6.82
CA ILE A 31 1.96 -25.57 -6.81
C ILE A 31 2.37 -24.65 -7.95
N GLU A 32 1.37 -24.05 -8.59
CA GLU A 32 1.58 -22.94 -9.51
C GLU A 32 1.45 -21.63 -8.74
N LEU A 33 2.41 -20.74 -8.92
CA LEU A 33 2.45 -19.44 -8.26
C LEU A 33 2.53 -18.34 -9.32
N GLU A 34 1.62 -17.37 -9.20
CA GLU A 34 1.67 -16.13 -9.97
C GLU A 34 2.20 -15.02 -9.06
N PHE A 35 3.28 -14.36 -9.50
CA PHE A 35 3.91 -13.28 -8.76
C PHE A 35 3.72 -11.95 -9.50
N ALA A 36 3.43 -10.90 -8.73
CA ALA A 36 3.46 -9.52 -9.21
C ALA A 36 4.40 -8.71 -8.31
N VAL A 37 5.29 -7.92 -8.92
CA VAL A 37 6.13 -6.98 -8.19
C VAL A 37 5.27 -5.78 -7.82
N LEU A 38 5.16 -5.51 -6.52
CA LEU A 38 4.45 -4.33 -6.04
C LEU A 38 5.27 -3.07 -6.31
N PRO A 39 4.60 -1.93 -6.59
CA PRO A 39 5.28 -0.65 -6.74
C PRO A 39 6.07 -0.32 -5.48
N GLY A 40 7.25 0.28 -5.67
CA GLY A 40 8.09 0.67 -4.56
C GLY A 40 7.54 1.87 -3.78
N PRO A 41 7.99 2.13 -2.54
CA PRO A 41 7.55 3.29 -1.77
C PRO A 41 7.71 4.64 -2.49
N ARG A 42 8.73 4.78 -3.34
CA ARG A 42 8.95 6.01 -4.12
C ARG A 42 7.89 6.21 -5.21
N GLU A 43 7.45 5.14 -5.86
CA GLU A 43 6.40 5.19 -6.89
C GLU A 43 5.06 5.52 -6.24
N ILE A 44 4.75 4.89 -5.11
CA ILE A 44 3.57 5.20 -4.32
C ILE A 44 3.55 6.66 -3.86
N GLN A 45 4.68 7.17 -3.39
CA GLN A 45 4.76 8.57 -2.98
C GLN A 45 4.49 9.53 -4.15
N LYS A 46 4.95 9.19 -5.36
CA LYS A 46 4.69 9.95 -6.58
C LYS A 46 3.21 9.94 -6.97
N GLU A 47 2.56 8.78 -6.92
CA GLU A 47 1.12 8.67 -7.23
C GLU A 47 0.26 9.37 -6.17
N ALA A 48 0.61 9.25 -4.89
CA ALA A 48 -0.04 10.00 -3.82
C ALA A 48 0.13 11.52 -4.01
N LEU A 49 1.33 12.00 -4.35
CA LEU A 49 1.59 13.42 -4.63
C LEU A 49 0.79 13.92 -5.83
N ARG A 50 0.75 13.12 -6.91
CA ARG A 50 -0.07 13.43 -8.07
C ARG A 50 -1.53 13.60 -7.65
N HIS A 51 -2.08 12.62 -6.95
CA HIS A 51 -3.46 12.67 -6.47
C HIS A 51 -3.73 13.94 -5.62
N THR A 52 -2.86 14.25 -4.66
CA THR A 52 -3.05 15.44 -3.81
C THR A 52 -3.02 16.74 -4.60
N ILE A 53 -2.14 16.88 -5.60
CA ILE A 53 -2.08 18.09 -6.42
C ILE A 53 -3.39 18.31 -7.18
N TRP A 54 -3.98 17.23 -7.73
CA TRP A 54 -5.22 17.32 -8.51
C TRP A 54 -6.46 17.62 -7.66
N HIS A 55 -6.49 17.15 -6.41
CA HIS A 55 -7.72 17.20 -5.58
C HIS A 55 -7.65 18.16 -4.40
N LEU A 56 -6.46 18.41 -3.83
CA LEU A 56 -6.26 19.19 -2.61
C LEU A 56 -5.37 20.42 -2.82
N GLY A 57 -4.71 20.52 -3.97
CA GLY A 57 -3.80 21.61 -4.32
C GLY A 57 -2.34 21.34 -3.94
N ASP A 58 -1.51 22.38 -4.07
CA ASP A 58 -0.05 22.34 -3.95
C ASP A 58 0.47 22.57 -2.52
N ALA A 59 -0.38 23.03 -1.60
CA ALA A 59 -0.03 23.25 -0.19
C ALA A 59 -0.02 21.97 0.68
N ILE A 60 0.03 20.79 0.05
CA ILE A 60 0.01 19.48 0.71
C ILE A 60 1.34 18.75 0.53
N ARG A 61 1.90 18.27 1.63
CA ARG A 61 3.06 17.37 1.66
C ARG A 61 2.59 15.94 1.91
N VAL A 62 3.17 15.02 1.14
CA VAL A 62 2.93 13.59 1.23
C VAL A 62 4.04 12.92 2.04
N GLY A 63 3.66 12.22 3.10
CA GLY A 63 4.57 11.48 3.98
C GLY A 63 5.22 10.27 3.32
N ARG A 64 6.02 9.53 4.09
CA ARG A 64 6.63 8.27 3.63
C ARG A 64 5.56 7.17 3.57
N PRO A 65 5.38 6.48 2.44
CA PRO A 65 4.42 5.38 2.35
C PRO A 65 4.77 4.20 3.25
N GLN A 66 3.74 3.55 3.80
CA GLN A 66 3.86 2.38 4.67
C GLN A 66 2.92 1.28 4.18
N TRP A 67 3.40 0.04 4.10
CA TRP A 67 2.56 -1.11 3.77
C TRP A 67 1.88 -1.63 5.05
N GLN A 68 0.56 -1.57 5.12
CA GLN A 68 -0.24 -1.99 6.27
C GLN A 68 -1.50 -2.70 5.79
N ALA A 69 -1.77 -3.89 6.36
CA ALA A 69 -3.01 -4.64 6.09
C ALA A 69 -3.37 -4.85 4.60
N GLY A 70 -2.36 -4.99 3.72
CA GLY A 70 -2.56 -5.20 2.29
C GLY A 70 -2.67 -3.92 1.46
N GLU A 71 -2.40 -2.75 2.06
CA GLU A 71 -2.58 -1.44 1.46
C GLU A 71 -1.35 -0.56 1.72
N TRP A 72 -1.11 0.40 0.82
CA TRP A 72 -0.20 1.50 1.09
C TRP A 72 -0.93 2.61 1.83
N VAL A 73 -0.37 3.05 2.94
CA VAL A 73 -0.89 4.17 3.74
C VAL A 73 0.10 5.31 3.66
N VAL A 74 -0.40 6.52 3.39
CA VAL A 74 0.42 7.72 3.24
C VAL A 74 -0.20 8.87 4.00
N ASP A 75 0.52 9.43 4.97
CA ASP A 75 0.04 10.59 5.72
C ASP A 75 0.07 11.86 4.86
N LEU A 76 -0.98 12.68 4.98
CA LEU A 76 -1.08 13.99 4.37
C LEU A 76 -0.80 15.08 5.39
N TRP A 77 0.01 16.07 5.01
CA TRP A 77 0.42 17.17 5.87
C TRP A 77 0.17 18.51 5.19
N SER A 78 -0.35 19.48 5.92
CA SER A 78 -0.38 20.87 5.45
C SER A 78 1.03 21.46 5.51
N VAL A 79 1.48 22.06 4.41
CA VAL A 79 2.78 22.76 4.36
C VAL A 79 2.77 23.98 5.27
N ASP A 80 1.71 24.79 5.20
CA ASP A 80 1.62 26.05 5.94
C ASP A 80 1.51 25.84 7.45
N ARG A 81 0.71 24.86 7.87
CA ARG A 81 0.39 24.61 9.28
C ARG A 81 1.31 23.59 9.94
N GLN A 82 2.09 22.87 9.13
CA GLN A 82 2.94 21.76 9.59
C GLN A 82 2.19 20.68 10.39
N GLU A 83 0.89 20.54 10.15
CA GLU A 83 0.03 19.57 10.85
C GLU A 83 -0.40 18.45 9.90
N ARG A 84 -0.66 17.27 10.48
CA ARG A 84 -1.24 16.15 9.75
C ARG A 84 -2.72 16.44 9.52
N ILE A 85 -3.14 16.36 8.27
CA ILE A 85 -4.49 16.71 7.83
C ILE A 85 -5.29 15.53 7.30
N GLY A 86 -4.68 14.34 7.20
CA GLY A 86 -5.36 13.20 6.58
C GLY A 86 -4.44 12.03 6.31
N GLN A 87 -4.98 11.04 5.62
CA GLN A 87 -4.26 9.89 5.10
C GLN A 87 -4.85 9.47 3.76
N LEU A 88 -3.99 9.08 2.82
CA LEU A 88 -4.38 8.35 1.63
C LEU A 88 -4.12 6.87 1.83
N TYR A 89 -5.11 6.08 1.45
CA TYR A 89 -4.97 4.65 1.29
C TYR A 89 -4.86 4.36 -0.20
N LEU A 90 -3.88 3.56 -0.60
CA LEU A 90 -3.72 3.08 -1.95
C LEU A 90 -3.67 1.54 -1.93
N ASP A 91 -4.23 0.92 -2.95
CA ASP A 91 -4.22 -0.53 -3.08
C ASP A 91 -2.81 -1.07 -3.43
N ALA A 92 -2.71 -2.39 -3.60
CA ALA A 92 -1.46 -3.05 -3.99
C ALA A 92 -0.86 -2.54 -5.30
N HIS A 93 -1.65 -1.89 -6.15
CA HIS A 93 -1.25 -1.39 -7.47
C HIS A 93 -0.99 0.13 -7.46
N GLY A 94 -1.09 0.78 -6.29
CA GLY A 94 -0.91 2.23 -6.15
C GLY A 94 -2.12 3.05 -6.59
N GLN A 95 -3.30 2.45 -6.69
CA GLN A 95 -4.55 3.17 -6.95
C GLN A 95 -5.16 3.66 -5.63
N VAL A 96 -5.58 4.92 -5.58
CA VAL A 96 -6.17 5.50 -4.38
C VAL A 96 -7.53 4.88 -4.08
N ILE A 97 -7.70 4.41 -2.84
CA ILE A 97 -8.94 3.88 -2.28
C ILE A 97 -9.68 5.06 -1.63
N GLN A 98 -10.62 5.64 -2.35
CA GLN A 98 -11.32 6.87 -1.94
C GLN A 98 -12.09 6.67 -0.63
N GLU A 99 -12.73 5.52 -0.45
CA GLU A 99 -13.63 5.25 0.68
C GLU A 99 -12.89 5.14 2.02
N LYS A 100 -11.59 4.84 1.99
CA LYS A 100 -10.72 4.76 3.17
C LYS A 100 -9.89 6.01 3.38
N SER A 101 -9.71 6.81 2.33
CA SER A 101 -8.88 8.00 2.36
C SER A 101 -9.59 9.14 3.09
N THR A 102 -8.83 9.88 3.89
CA THR A 102 -9.34 10.96 4.74
C THR A 102 -8.60 12.26 4.44
N THR A 103 -9.33 13.36 4.53
CA THR A 103 -8.78 14.72 4.49
C THR A 103 -9.28 15.49 5.72
N ARG A 104 -8.84 16.73 5.87
CA ARG A 104 -9.26 17.56 7.01
C ARG A 104 -10.78 17.77 7.04
N GLU A 105 -11.40 17.92 5.88
CA GLU A 105 -12.85 18.03 5.74
C GLU A 105 -13.59 16.76 6.19
N THR A 106 -12.92 15.61 6.11
CA THR A 106 -13.43 14.30 6.54
C THR A 106 -13.14 13.99 8.01
N LEU A 107 -12.19 14.70 8.64
CA LEU A 107 -11.75 14.46 10.02
C LEU A 107 -12.45 15.36 11.07
N GLY A 108 -13.12 16.43 10.64
CA GLY A 108 -13.81 17.39 11.52
C GLY A 108 -13.01 18.65 11.82
#